data_AF-A0A1V4HJ48-F1
#
_entry.id   AF-A0A1V4HJ48-F1
#
_cell.length_a   1.000
_cell.length_b   1.000
_cell.length_c   1.000
_cell.angle_alpha   90.00
_cell.angle_beta   90.00
_cell.angle_gamma   90.00
#
_symmetry.space_group_name_H-M   'P 1'
#
loop_
_entity.id
_entity.type
_entity.pdbx_description
1 polymer ?
#
loop_
_entity_poly.entity_id
_entity_poly.type
_entity_poly.pdbx_seq_one_letter_code
_entity_poly.pdbx_strand_id
1 'polypeptide(L)'
;MTARKRRVPQHEIPVAGYYDFSSKQLKKLLINLSLQAIGNHVNMEQLRYHLEEEIAMNVAIGSRYVVYPGINQELFLTTYHSV
;
A
#
# COMPACT_ATOMS: atom_id res chain seq x y z
N MET A 1 -37.91 -0.20 -2.85
CA MET A 1 -36.91 0.11 -3.90
C MET A 1 -35.59 0.47 -3.21
N THR A 2 -34.63 -0.46 -3.15
CA THR A 2 -33.32 -0.19 -2.54
C THR A 2 -32.44 0.46 -3.60
N ALA A 3 -32.22 1.77 -3.51
CA ALA A 3 -31.32 2.48 -4.41
C ALA A 3 -29.90 1.93 -4.25
N ARG A 4 -29.42 1.14 -5.22
CA ARG A 4 -27.99 0.82 -5.33
C ARG A 4 -27.27 2.12 -5.71
N LYS A 5 -26.55 2.72 -4.76
CA LYS A 5 -25.60 3.81 -5.02
C LYS A 5 -24.69 3.35 -6.15
N ARG A 6 -24.82 3.93 -7.36
CA ARG A 6 -23.91 3.64 -8.47
C ARG A 6 -22.51 4.08 -8.02
N ARG A 7 -21.55 3.14 -8.02
CA ARG A 7 -20.15 3.49 -7.78
C ARG A 7 -19.66 4.36 -8.94
N VAL A 8 -19.04 5.49 -8.62
CA VAL A 8 -18.33 6.31 -9.60
C VAL A 8 -17.14 5.48 -10.11
N PRO A 9 -16.85 5.46 -11.43
CA PRO A 9 -15.67 4.79 -11.96
C PRO A 9 -14.40 5.35 -11.30
N GLN A 10 -13.52 4.47 -10.83
CA GLN A 10 -12.24 4.86 -10.23
C GLN A 10 -11.09 4.30 -11.08
N HIS A 11 -9.97 5.03 -11.11
CA HIS A 11 -8.74 4.54 -11.73
C HIS A 11 -7.84 3.90 -10.67
N GLU A 12 -7.21 2.79 -11.04
CA GLU A 12 -6.35 2.00 -10.16
C GLU A 12 -4.90 2.46 -10.27
N ILE A 13 -4.27 2.77 -9.14
CA ILE A 13 -2.85 3.18 -9.10
C ILE A 13 -2.08 2.49 -7.97
N PRO A 14 -0.80 2.13 -8.19
CA PRO A 14 0.10 1.74 -7.12
C PRO A 14 0.45 2.96 -6.26
N VAL A 15 0.52 2.76 -4.95
CA VAL A 15 0.89 3.80 -3.98
C VAL A 15 2.31 3.51 -3.47
N ALA A 16 3.13 4.56 -3.34
CA ALA A 16 4.51 4.45 -2.88
C ALA A 16 4.66 5.08 -1.49
N GLY A 17 4.37 4.29 -0.46
CA GLY A 17 4.31 4.77 0.91
C GLY A 17 3.23 5.82 1.13
N TYR A 18 3.13 6.31 2.37
CA TYR A 18 2.04 7.21 2.77
C TYR A 18 2.52 8.50 3.42
N TYR A 19 3.85 8.70 3.57
CA TYR A 19 4.45 9.83 4.30
C TYR A 19 3.73 10.04 5.65
N ASP A 20 3.27 11.26 5.95
CA ASP A 20 2.58 11.62 7.19
C ASP A 20 1.05 11.51 7.10
N PHE A 21 0.51 10.88 6.06
CA PHE A 21 -0.93 10.71 5.93
C PHE A 21 -1.44 9.61 6.86
N SER A 22 -2.42 9.95 7.71
CA SER A 22 -3.24 8.93 8.34
C SER A 22 -4.07 8.16 7.30
N SER A 23 -4.41 6.92 7.61
CA SER A 23 -5.31 6.05 6.82
C SER A 23 -6.57 6.77 6.34
N LYS A 24 -7.18 7.59 7.21
CA LYS A 24 -8.40 8.34 6.93
C LYS A 24 -8.16 9.50 5.95
N GLN A 25 -7.06 10.23 6.10
CA GLN A 25 -6.72 11.33 5.20
C GLN A 25 -6.41 10.80 3.80
N LEU A 26 -5.62 9.72 3.71
CA LEU A 26 -5.27 9.10 2.43
C LEU A 26 -6.50 8.53 1.72
N LYS A 27 -7.36 7.80 2.45
CA LYS A 27 -8.63 7.31 1.89
C LYS A 27 -9.49 8.43 1.35
N LYS A 28 -9.60 9.54 2.10
CA LYS A 28 -10.38 10.71 1.66
C LYS A 28 -9.79 11.33 0.40
N LEU A 29 -8.47 11.42 0.31
CA LEU A 29 -7.79 11.93 -0.88
C LEU A 29 -8.06 11.05 -2.11
N LEU A 30 -7.92 9.74 -1.99
CA LEU A 30 -8.21 8.79 -3.07
C LEU A 30 -9.66 8.89 -3.55
N ILE A 31 -10.62 8.97 -2.63
CA ILE A 31 -12.04 9.18 -2.97
C ILE A 31 -12.26 10.49 -3.72
N ASN A 32 -11.66 11.59 -3.25
CA ASN A 32 -11.80 12.92 -3.87
C ASN A 32 -11.23 12.94 -5.30
N LEU A 33 -10.15 12.19 -5.54
CA LEU A 33 -9.50 12.07 -6.84
C LEU A 33 -10.15 11.01 -7.74
N SER A 34 -11.17 10.29 -7.26
CA SER A 34 -11.74 9.14 -7.95
C SER A 34 -10.69 8.07 -8.30
N LEU A 35 -9.81 7.79 -7.34
CA LEU A 35 -8.75 6.78 -7.44
C LEU A 35 -8.98 5.64 -6.45
N GLN A 36 -8.48 4.46 -6.82
CA GLN A 36 -8.43 3.26 -5.97
C GLN A 36 -6.98 2.80 -5.85
N ALA A 37 -6.50 2.63 -4.62
CA ALA A 37 -5.19 2.05 -4.38
C ALA A 37 -5.25 0.53 -4.61
N ILE A 38 -4.38 -0.01 -5.46
CA ILE A 38 -4.31 -1.46 -5.73
C ILE A 38 -3.20 -2.17 -4.95
N GLY A 39 -2.14 -1.45 -4.60
CA GLY A 39 -1.03 -1.99 -3.84
C GLY A 39 -0.21 -0.86 -3.22
N ASN A 40 0.45 -1.14 -2.11
CA ASN A 40 1.39 -0.22 -1.48
C ASN A 40 2.81 -0.75 -1.49
N HIS A 41 3.75 0.07 -1.94
CA HIS A 41 5.17 -0.23 -1.82
C HIS A 41 5.65 0.05 -0.39
N VAL A 42 6.26 -0.96 0.23
CA VAL A 42 6.84 -0.89 1.58
C VAL A 42 8.29 -1.34 1.55
N ASN A 43 9.08 -0.90 2.53
CA ASN A 43 10.46 -1.37 2.71
C ASN A 43 10.52 -2.61 3.64
N MET A 44 11.71 -3.20 3.81
CA MET A 44 11.87 -4.39 4.67
C MET A 44 11.63 -4.14 6.14
N GLU A 45 11.96 -2.95 6.63
CA GLU A 45 11.78 -2.60 8.04
C GLU A 45 10.29 -2.57 8.38
N GLN A 46 9.48 -1.95 7.53
CA GLN A 46 8.02 -1.92 7.63
C GLN A 46 7.44 -3.33 7.60
N LEU A 47 7.89 -4.18 6.68
CA LEU A 47 7.44 -5.58 6.62
C LEU A 47 7.83 -6.39 7.84
N ARG A 48 9.01 -6.14 8.41
CA ARG A 48 9.55 -6.96 9.51
C ARG A 48 9.00 -6.53 10.86
N TYR A 49 8.81 -5.23 11.07
CA TYR A 49 8.52 -4.67 12.40
C TYR A 49 7.16 -3.96 12.48
N HIS A 50 6.55 -3.63 11.33
CA HIS A 50 5.32 -2.82 11.26
C HIS A 50 4.23 -3.46 10.36
N LEU A 51 4.25 -4.78 10.20
CA LEU A 51 3.36 -5.48 9.25
C LEU A 51 1.87 -5.21 9.52
N GLU A 52 1.45 -5.24 10.78
CA GLU A 52 0.05 -5.01 11.16
C GLU A 52 -0.42 -3.58 10.82
N GLU A 53 0.47 -2.60 10.97
CA GLU A 53 0.21 -1.20 10.64
C GLU A 53 0.03 -1.06 9.12
N GLU A 54 0.88 -1.71 8.32
CA GLU A 54 0.77 -1.74 6.87
C GLU A 54 -0.50 -2.46 6.39
N ILE A 55 -0.90 -3.56 7.04
CA ILE A 55 -2.17 -4.23 6.75
C ILE A 55 -3.35 -3.30 7.05
N ALA A 56 -3.35 -2.66 8.22
CA ALA A 56 -4.41 -1.73 8.61
C ALA A 56 -4.54 -0.56 7.64
N MET A 57 -3.41 0.01 7.19
CA MET A 57 -3.38 1.04 6.15
C MET A 57 -3.97 0.55 4.83
N ASN A 58 -3.54 -0.62 4.34
CA ASN A 58 -4.03 -1.19 3.08
C ASN A 58 -5.54 -1.47 3.11
N VAL A 59 -6.04 -2.06 4.20
CA VAL A 59 -7.48 -2.29 4.42
C VAL A 59 -8.25 -0.97 4.40
N ALA A 60 -7.71 0.07 5.05
CA ALA A 60 -8.38 1.36 5.13
C ALA A 60 -8.52 2.03 3.74
N ILE A 61 -7.47 1.97 2.92
CA ILE A 61 -7.45 2.55 1.56
C ILE A 61 -8.06 1.64 0.48
N GLY A 62 -8.44 0.41 0.83
CA GLY A 62 -9.05 -0.56 -0.09
C GLY A 62 -8.06 -1.31 -0.97
N SER A 63 -6.77 -1.26 -0.63
CA SER A 63 -5.70 -2.00 -1.29
C SER A 63 -5.68 -3.45 -0.80
N ARG A 64 -5.41 -4.39 -1.71
CA ARG A 64 -5.34 -5.83 -1.41
C ARG A 64 -3.91 -6.34 -1.27
N TYR A 65 -2.92 -5.57 -1.73
CA TYR A 65 -1.56 -6.03 -1.88
C TYR A 65 -0.58 -5.12 -1.13
N VAL A 66 0.32 -5.76 -0.37
CA VAL A 66 1.54 -5.14 0.12
C VAL A 66 2.65 -5.58 -0.81
N VAL A 67 3.38 -4.63 -1.38
CA VAL A 67 4.41 -4.87 -2.40
C VAL A 67 5.77 -4.51 -1.83
N TYR A 68 6.72 -5.44 -1.93
CA TYR A 68 8.13 -5.17 -1.65
C TYR A 68 8.88 -5.03 -2.98
N PRO A 69 9.22 -3.81 -3.42
CA PRO A 69 9.69 -3.58 -4.79
C PRO A 69 11.15 -3.95 -5.04
N GLY A 70 11.94 -4.34 -4.04
CA GLY A 70 13.31 -4.79 -4.29
C GLY A 70 14.11 -5.13 -3.05
N ILE A 71 14.89 -6.22 -3.14
CA ILE A 71 15.88 -6.66 -2.15
C ILE A 71 16.99 -5.61 -2.06
N ASN A 72 17.33 -5.16 -0.84
CA ASN A 72 18.49 -4.30 -0.61
C ASN A 72 19.75 -5.00 -1.15
N GLN A 73 20.53 -4.32 -2.00
CA GLN A 73 21.75 -4.87 -2.61
C GLN A 73 22.74 -5.44 -1.58
N GLU A 74 22.80 -4.88 -0.37
CA GLU A 74 23.65 -5.40 0.70
C GLU A 74 23.23 -6.81 1.15
N LEU A 75 21.93 -7.09 1.24
CA LEU A 75 21.41 -8.43 1.54
C LEU A 75 21.75 -9.41 0.42
N PHE A 76 21.67 -8.97 -0.84
CA PHE A 76 22.03 -9.81 -1.99
C PHE A 76 23.50 -10.23 -1.95
N LEU A 77 24.41 -9.31 -1.63
CA LEU A 77 25.85 -9.60 -1.59
C LEU A 77 26.26 -10.47 -0.40
N THR A 78 25.60 -10.33 0.76
CA THR A 78 25.94 -11.10 1.96
C THR A 78 25.60 -12.58 1.82
N THR A 79 24.50 -12.92 1.13
CA THR A 79 24.11 -14.31 0.85
C THR A 79 25.02 -14.98 -0.19
N TYR A 80 25.64 -14.21 -1.10
CA TYR A 80 26.50 -14.77 -2.15
C TYR A 80 27.97 -14.97 -1.75
N HIS A 81 28.47 -14.23 -0.74
CA HIS A 81 29.85 -14.40 -0.25
C HIS A 81 29.99 -15.44 0.88
N SER A 82 28.90 -16.11 1.26
CA SER A 82 28.87 -17.16 2.29
C SER A 82 28.72 -18.58 1.70
N VAL A 83 28.95 -18.76 0.39
CA VAL A 83 28.98 -20.06 -0.32
C VAL A 83 30.37 -20.37 -0.84
#